data_AF-A0A496WCH5-F1
#
_entry.id   AF-A0A496WCH5-F1
#
_cell.length_a   1.000
_cell.length_b   1.000
_cell.length_c   1.000
_cell.angle_alpha   90.00
_cell.angle_beta   90.00
_cell.angle_gamma   90.00
#
_symmetry.space_group_name_H-M   'P 1'
#
loop_
_entity.id
_entity.type
_entity.pdbx_description
1 polymer ?
#
loop_
_entity_poly.entity_id
_entity_poly.type
_entity_poly.pdbx_seq_one_letter_code
_entity_poly.pdbx_strand_id
1 'polypeptide(L)'
;MPGASETEELAEYWQIQINRWRTSGESQSSFCKAHELSYHRFTYWRRKFEDRPTEPGGFALVRCQSGVASHLSVALPNGLVVQGIGADNLAVARQLLESLR
;
A
#
# COMPACT_ATOMS: atom_id res chain seq x y z
N MET A 1 -22.12 8.29 -26.23
CA MET A 1 -21.08 7.51 -25.52
C MET A 1 -19.75 8.01 -26.06
N PRO A 2 -18.92 8.72 -25.29
CA PRO A 2 -17.59 9.10 -25.76
C PRO A 2 -16.75 7.83 -25.95
N GLY A 3 -16.07 7.71 -27.09
CA GLY A 3 -15.24 6.55 -27.42
C GLY A 3 -13.94 6.54 -26.61
N ALA A 4 -13.38 5.35 -26.36
CA ALA A 4 -12.12 5.19 -25.63
C ALA A 4 -10.96 6.04 -26.20
N SER A 5 -11.01 6.37 -27.49
CA SER A 5 -10.04 7.25 -28.16
C SER A 5 -10.08 8.70 -27.64
N GLU A 6 -11.25 9.25 -27.33
CA GLU A 6 -11.37 10.63 -26.81
C GLU A 6 -10.73 10.78 -25.42
N THR A 7 -10.75 9.70 -24.62
CA THR A 7 -10.10 9.71 -23.31
C THR A 7 -8.58 9.62 -23.38
N GLU A 8 -8.05 8.97 -24.41
CA GLU A 8 -6.60 8.87 -24.68
C GLU A 8 -6.04 10.19 -25.20
N GLU A 9 -6.70 10.79 -26.20
CA GLU A 9 -6.33 12.12 -26.73
C GLU A 9 -6.33 13.18 -25.62
N LEU A 10 -7.33 13.13 -24.73
CA LEU A 10 -7.40 14.02 -23.59
C LEU A 10 -6.25 13.78 -22.60
N ALA A 11 -5.87 12.52 -22.36
CA ALA A 11 -4.75 12.19 -21.49
C ALA A 11 -3.43 12.73 -22.05
N GLU A 12 -3.18 12.54 -23.34
CA GLU A 12 -1.99 13.06 -24.01
C GLU A 12 -1.92 14.59 -23.93
N TYR A 13 -3.03 15.28 -24.20
CA TYR A 13 -3.11 16.73 -24.06
C TYR A 13 -2.68 17.20 -22.67
N TRP A 14 -3.23 16.59 -21.61
CA TRP A 14 -2.90 16.99 -20.23
C TRP A 14 -1.48 16.61 -19.83
N GLN A 15 -0.94 15.51 -20.34
CA GLN A 15 0.44 15.11 -20.10
C GLN A 15 1.41 16.16 -20.67
N ILE A 16 1.14 16.68 -21.86
CA ILE A 16 1.93 17.75 -22.48
C ILE A 16 1.88 19.03 -21.62
N GLN A 17 0.69 19.46 -21.18
CA GLN A 17 0.56 20.67 -20.35
C GLN A 17 1.29 20.53 -19.02
N ILE A 18 1.20 19.37 -18.37
CA ILE A 18 1.86 19.11 -17.08
C ILE A 18 3.38 19.08 -17.25
N ASN A 19 3.90 18.52 -18.35
CA ASN A 19 5.33 18.56 -18.65
C ASN A 19 5.82 20.00 -18.90
N ARG A 20 5.06 20.81 -19.65
CA ARG A 20 5.38 22.23 -19.87
C ARG A 20 5.42 23.00 -18.55
N TRP A 21 4.44 22.79 -17.68
CA TRP A 21 4.41 23.38 -16.35
C TRP A 21 5.61 22.96 -15.48
N ARG A 22 5.98 21.67 -15.49
CA ARG A 22 7.16 21.18 -14.75
C ARG A 22 8.45 21.85 -15.21
N THR A 23 8.60 22.08 -16.51
CA THR A 23 9.78 22.74 -17.07
C THR A 23 9.77 24.26 -16.83
N SER A 24 8.60 24.90 -16.73
CA SER A 24 8.52 26.34 -16.51
C SER A 24 8.92 26.76 -15.09
N GLY A 25 8.80 25.84 -14.10
CA GLY A 25 9.10 26.13 -12.70
C GLY A 25 8.10 27.09 -12.03
N GLU A 26 7.00 27.41 -12.71
CA GLU A 26 5.97 28.30 -12.20
C GLU A 26 5.06 27.60 -11.19
N SER A 27 4.38 28.37 -10.35
CA SER A 27 3.30 27.82 -9.54
C SER A 27 2.14 27.33 -10.42
N GLN A 28 1.45 26.28 -9.98
CA GLN A 28 0.29 25.72 -10.70
C GLN A 28 -0.76 26.78 -11.04
N SER A 29 -1.05 27.69 -10.09
CA SER A 29 -2.04 28.74 -10.27
C SER A 29 -1.62 29.77 -11.32
N SER A 30 -0.33 30.12 -11.38
CA SER A 30 0.22 31.03 -12.40
C SER A 30 0.11 30.42 -13.79
N PHE A 31 0.56 29.17 -13.94
CA PHE A 31 0.52 28.45 -15.21
C PHE A 31 -0.92 28.25 -15.71
N CYS A 32 -1.85 27.86 -14.83
CA CYS A 32 -3.25 27.69 -15.21
C CYS A 32 -3.89 29.02 -15.66
N LYS A 33 -3.51 30.15 -15.04
CA LYS A 33 -4.00 31.48 -15.46
C LYS A 33 -3.40 31.91 -16.79
N ALA A 34 -2.10 31.72 -16.99
CA ALA A 34 -1.39 32.12 -18.22
C ALA A 34 -1.83 31.33 -19.45
N HIS A 35 -2.18 30.06 -19.28
CA HIS A 35 -2.58 29.15 -20.36
C HIS A 35 -4.09 28.87 -20.41
N GLU A 36 -4.91 29.63 -19.66
CA GLU A 36 -6.37 29.49 -19.59
C GLU A 36 -6.85 28.04 -19.28
N LEU A 37 -6.08 27.35 -18.45
CA LEU A 37 -6.38 25.96 -18.07
C LEU A 37 -7.30 25.92 -16.86
N SER A 38 -8.25 24.97 -16.88
CA SER A 38 -9.06 24.69 -15.70
C SER A 38 -8.20 24.13 -14.56
N TYR A 39 -8.12 24.88 -13.47
CA TYR A 39 -7.33 24.52 -12.29
C TYR A 39 -7.71 23.14 -11.72
N HIS A 40 -9.02 22.84 -11.66
CA HIS A 40 -9.52 21.56 -11.14
C HIS A 40 -9.12 20.39 -12.05
N ARG A 41 -9.24 20.55 -13.38
CA ARG A 41 -8.83 19.51 -14.34
C ARG A 41 -7.32 19.31 -14.29
N PHE A 42 -6.54 20.39 -14.22
CA PHE A 42 -5.09 20.31 -14.08
C PHE A 42 -4.70 19.52 -12.81
N THR A 43 -5.31 19.86 -11.66
CA THR A 43 -5.03 19.17 -10.39
C THR A 43 -5.34 17.68 -10.48
N TYR A 44 -6.48 17.33 -11.08
CA TYR A 44 -6.88 15.94 -11.29
C TYR A 44 -5.86 15.18 -12.15
N TRP A 45 -5.51 15.72 -13.32
CA TRP A 45 -4.57 15.06 -14.23
C TRP A 45 -3.16 15.00 -13.66
N ARG A 46 -2.73 16.03 -12.92
CA ARG A 46 -1.45 16.03 -12.21
C ARG A 46 -1.39 14.88 -11.22
N ARG A 47 -2.41 14.73 -10.36
CA ARG A 47 -2.53 13.59 -9.44
C ARG A 47 -2.54 12.27 -10.19
N LYS A 48 -3.35 12.16 -11.25
CA LYS A 48 -3.44 10.93 -12.06
C LYS A 48 -2.10 10.49 -12.68
N PHE A 49 -1.20 11.41 -12.98
CA PHE A 49 0.15 11.09 -13.50
C PHE A 49 1.24 11.00 -12.41
N GLU A 50 1.03 11.61 -11.25
CA GLU A 50 1.96 11.57 -10.10
C GLU A 50 1.72 10.35 -9.21
N ASP A 51 0.46 10.02 -9.01
CA ASP A 51 0.05 8.77 -8.41
C ASP A 51 0.35 7.66 -9.44
N ARG A 52 1.56 7.08 -9.34
CA ARG A 52 1.67 5.62 -9.49
C ARG A 52 0.55 5.01 -8.66
N PRO A 53 0.00 3.83 -9.01
CA PRO A 53 -0.97 3.14 -8.16
C PRO A 53 -0.35 2.90 -6.78
N THR A 54 -0.45 3.94 -5.96
CA THR A 54 -0.25 3.92 -4.53
C THR A 54 -1.57 3.36 -4.13
N GLU A 55 -1.53 2.06 -3.84
CA GLU A 55 -2.60 1.29 -3.25
C GLU A 55 -3.57 2.26 -2.55
N PRO A 56 -4.81 2.39 -3.04
CA PRO A 56 -5.73 3.38 -2.50
C PRO A 56 -5.76 3.18 -0.99
N GLY A 57 -5.54 4.26 -0.23
CA GLY A 57 -5.46 4.22 1.24
C GLY A 57 -6.49 3.25 1.81
N GLY A 58 -6.01 2.08 2.18
CA GLY A 58 -6.78 0.86 2.29
C GLY A 58 -5.91 -0.20 2.96
N PHE A 59 -6.56 -1.20 3.55
CA PHE A 59 -5.90 -2.17 4.42
C PHE A 59 -4.67 -2.78 3.76
N ALA A 60 -3.53 -2.71 4.45
CA ALA A 60 -2.32 -3.39 4.00
C ALA A 60 -2.54 -4.90 4.01
N LEU A 61 -2.13 -5.57 2.93
CA LEU A 61 -2.24 -7.01 2.82
C LEU A 61 -1.25 -7.68 3.79
N VAL A 62 -1.76 -8.20 4.91
CA VAL A 62 -0.96 -8.99 5.86
C VAL A 62 -0.77 -10.38 5.27
N ARG A 63 0.47 -10.70 4.87
CA ARG A 63 0.83 -12.06 4.48
C ARG A 63 0.93 -12.93 5.73
N CYS A 64 -0.14 -13.68 6.04
CA CYS A 64 -0.06 -14.78 6.99
C CYS A 64 0.78 -15.91 6.39
N GLN A 65 2.00 -16.08 6.89
CA GLN A 65 2.77 -17.28 6.62
C GLN A 65 2.15 -18.42 7.42
N SER A 66 1.21 -19.14 6.80
CA SER A 66 0.74 -20.42 7.33
C SER A 66 1.84 -21.45 7.08
N GLY A 67 2.87 -21.42 7.93
CA GLY A 67 3.80 -22.53 8.04
C GLY A 67 3.03 -23.72 8.58
N VAL A 68 3.14 -24.87 7.92
CA VAL A 68 2.69 -26.15 8.48
C VAL A 68 3.48 -26.34 9.75
N ALA A 69 2.86 -26.05 10.90
CA ALA A 69 3.53 -26.15 12.18
C ALA A 69 3.81 -27.64 12.44
N SER A 70 5.05 -28.08 12.20
CA SER A 70 5.53 -29.41 12.63
C SER A 70 5.64 -29.50 14.16
N HIS A 71 5.41 -28.39 14.86
CA HIS A 71 5.59 -28.26 16.29
C HIS A 71 4.36 -27.63 16.94
N LEU A 72 3.99 -28.15 18.11
CA LEU A 72 2.85 -27.67 18.89
C LEU A 72 3.18 -26.32 19.55
N SER A 73 2.14 -25.52 19.74
CA SER A 73 2.20 -24.25 20.47
C SER A 73 1.12 -24.22 21.56
N VAL A 74 1.47 -23.70 22.74
CA VAL A 74 0.58 -23.58 23.90
C VAL A 74 0.59 -22.13 24.38
N ALA A 75 -0.58 -21.52 24.51
CA ALA A 75 -0.76 -20.20 25.11
C ALA A 75 -1.27 -20.34 26.54
N LEU A 76 -0.64 -19.63 27.47
CA LEU A 76 -0.95 -19.64 28.91
C LEU A 76 -1.82 -18.43 29.28
N PRO A 77 -2.66 -18.53 30.34
CA PRO A 77 -3.53 -17.43 30.78
C PRO A 77 -2.79 -16.15 31.20
N ASN A 78 -1.51 -16.25 31.54
CA ASN A 78 -0.64 -15.12 31.86
C ASN A 78 -0.07 -14.40 30.62
N GLY A 79 -0.47 -14.80 29.41
CA GLY A 79 -0.03 -14.20 28.15
C GLY A 79 1.27 -14.78 27.60
N LEU A 80 1.90 -15.74 28.27
CA LEU A 80 3.06 -16.45 27.72
C LEU A 80 2.64 -17.45 26.64
N VAL A 81 3.44 -17.54 25.58
CA VAL A 81 3.23 -18.51 24.51
C VAL A 81 4.49 -19.36 24.36
N VAL A 82 4.33 -20.67 24.51
CA VAL A 82 5.39 -21.67 24.29
C VAL A 82 5.17 -22.27 22.91
N GLN A 83 6.16 -22.18 22.02
CA GLN A 83 6.10 -22.68 20.65
C GLN A 83 7.24 -23.67 20.40
N GLY A 84 7.15 -24.46 19.33
CA GLY A 84 8.24 -25.36 18.95
C GLY A 84 8.23 -26.72 19.67
N ILE A 85 7.10 -27.11 20.27
CA ILE A 85 7.00 -28.38 21.01
C ILE A 85 6.94 -29.55 20.03
N GLY A 86 7.97 -30.39 20.04
CA GLY A 86 8.12 -31.62 19.25
C GLY A 86 8.29 -32.85 20.15
N ALA A 87 8.33 -34.04 19.54
CA ALA A 87 8.51 -35.30 20.29
C ALA A 87 9.88 -35.37 21.00
N ASP A 88 10.88 -34.70 20.45
CA ASP A 88 12.26 -34.61 20.94
C ASP A 88 12.39 -33.74 22.20
N ASN A 89 11.51 -32.76 22.39
CA ASN A 89 11.60 -31.79 23.48
C ASN A 89 10.40 -31.81 24.44
N LEU A 90 9.48 -32.76 24.27
CA LEU A 90 8.26 -32.87 25.06
C LEU A 90 8.52 -33.00 26.57
N ALA A 91 9.56 -33.73 26.97
CA ALA A 91 9.92 -33.90 28.39
C ALA A 91 10.33 -32.56 29.03
N VAL A 92 11.09 -31.74 28.30
CA VAL A 92 11.52 -30.41 28.76
C VAL A 92 10.33 -29.45 28.79
N ALA A 93 9.49 -29.48 27.75
CA ALA A 93 8.26 -28.68 27.69
C ALA A 93 7.34 -28.99 28.89
N ARG A 94 7.23 -30.26 29.28
CA ARG A 94 6.47 -30.67 30.46
C ARG A 94 7.04 -30.09 31.76
N GLN A 95 8.35 -30.20 31.97
CA GLN A 95 9.00 -29.65 33.17
C GLN A 95 8.80 -28.13 33.28
N LEU A 96 8.88 -27.41 32.16
CA LEU A 96 8.63 -25.97 32.12
C LEU A 96 7.18 -25.63 32.49
N LEU A 97 6.20 -26.40 32.00
CA LEU A 97 4.79 -26.19 32.36
C LEU A 97 4.51 -26.53 33.83
N GLU A 98 5.21 -27.51 34.40
CA GLU A 98 5.09 -27.86 35.81
C GLU A 98 5.71 -26.81 36.74
N SER A 99 6.75 -26.08 36.31
CA SER A 99 7.36 -24.99 37.10
C SER A 99 6.62 -23.66 37.00
N LEU A 100 5.77 -23.48 36.00
CA LEU A 100 4.92 -22.30 35.80
C LEU A 100 3.56 -22.39 36.51
N ARG A 101 3.33 -23.47 37.27
CA ARG A 101 2.12 -23.69 38.07
C ARG A 101 2.08 -22.82 39.33
#